data_AF-A0AAV0TI23-F1
#
_entry.id   AF-A0AAV0TI23-F1
#
_cell.length_a   1.000
_cell.length_b   1.000
_cell.length_c   1.000
_cell.angle_alpha   90.00
_cell.angle_beta   90.00
_cell.angle_gamma   90.00
#
_symmetry.space_group_name_H-M   'P 1'
#
loop_
_entity.id
_entity.type
_entity.pdbx_description
1 polymer ?
#
loop_
_entity_poly.entity_id
_entity_poly.type
_entity_poly.pdbx_seq_one_letter_code
_entity_poly.pdbx_strand_id
1 'polypeptide(L)'
;MDVVTPAQLEAKIRQDIGATLVEAVDLSDGCGSKFSLVVVHEGFEGQSLLERQRRVNDCLKEEMTRIHALQMKTWTPVQYEQKTQKKLPSSGSS
;
A
#
# COMPACT_ATOMS: atom_id res chain seq x y z
N MET A 1 -4.79 -11.62 21.29
CA MET A 1 -4.12 -10.33 21.01
C MET A 1 -3.95 -10.26 19.50
N ASP A 2 -4.85 -9.56 18.82
CA ASP A 2 -4.96 -9.58 17.36
C ASP A 2 -3.92 -8.65 16.74
N VAL A 3 -2.69 -9.07 16.56
CA VAL A 3 -1.65 -8.25 15.93
C VAL A 3 -2.03 -7.93 14.47
N VAL A 4 -1.80 -6.68 14.04
CA VAL A 4 -2.02 -6.27 12.65
C VAL A 4 -1.06 -7.04 11.74
N THR A 5 -1.55 -7.56 10.62
CA THR A 5 -0.70 -8.31 9.66
C THR A 5 -0.65 -7.62 8.30
N PRO A 6 0.47 -7.71 7.57
CA PRO A 6 0.60 -7.10 6.25
C PRO A 6 -0.50 -7.56 5.28
N ALA A 7 -0.81 -8.86 5.28
CA ALA A 7 -1.85 -9.44 4.44
C ALA A 7 -3.24 -8.79 4.64
N GLN A 8 -3.58 -8.43 5.88
CA GLN A 8 -4.84 -7.72 6.18
C GLN A 8 -4.84 -6.33 5.56
N LEU A 9 -3.74 -5.59 5.68
CA LEU A 9 -3.59 -4.25 5.08
C LEU A 9 -3.70 -4.33 3.55
N GLU A 10 -3.05 -5.32 2.93
CA GLU A 10 -3.06 -5.52 1.48
C GLU A 10 -4.47 -5.76 0.95
N ALA A 11 -5.20 -6.69 1.57
CA ALA A 11 -6.56 -7.02 1.17
C ALA A 11 -7.50 -5.81 1.31
N LYS A 12 -7.42 -5.09 2.44
CA LYS A 12 -8.27 -3.91 2.71
C LYS A 12 -8.01 -2.80 1.69
N ILE A 13 -6.75 -2.48 1.43
CA ILE A 13 -6.37 -1.46 0.44
C ILE A 13 -6.80 -1.85 -0.97
N ARG A 14 -6.60 -3.12 -1.37
CA ARG A 14 -7.06 -3.59 -2.68
C ARG A 14 -8.57 -3.45 -2.83
N GLN A 15 -9.33 -3.77 -1.79
CA GLN A 15 -10.78 -3.71 -1.82
C GLN A 15 -11.32 -2.27 -1.82
N ASP A 16 -10.80 -1.40 -0.94
CA ASP A 16 -11.28 -0.02 -0.77
C ASP A 16 -10.71 0.94 -1.83
N ILE A 17 -9.41 0.84 -2.15
CA ILE A 17 -8.76 1.73 -3.11
C ILE A 17 -8.88 1.18 -4.53
N GLY A 18 -8.92 -0.14 -4.71
CA GLY A 18 -8.84 -0.74 -6.04
C GLY A 18 -7.44 -0.67 -6.64
N ALA A 19 -6.40 -0.61 -5.80
CA ALA A 19 -5.02 -0.50 -6.26
C ALA A 19 -4.59 -1.73 -7.08
N THR A 20 -3.96 -1.49 -8.23
CA THR A 20 -3.47 -2.52 -9.16
C THR A 20 -2.48 -3.46 -8.46
N LEU A 21 -1.56 -2.90 -7.67
CA LEU A 21 -0.59 -3.66 -6.87
C LEU A 21 -0.48 -3.06 -5.47
N VAL A 22 -0.48 -3.96 -4.48
CA VAL A 22 -0.30 -3.61 -3.08
C VAL A 22 0.71 -4.59 -2.49
N GLU A 23 1.74 -4.07 -1.84
CA GLU A 23 2.72 -4.85 -1.10
C GLU A 23 2.80 -4.33 0.32
N ALA A 24 2.55 -5.18 1.31
CA ALA A 24 2.80 -4.86 2.71
C ALA A 24 3.91 -5.73 3.28
N VAL A 25 4.79 -5.11 4.06
CA VAL A 25 5.93 -5.76 4.71
C VAL A 25 5.99 -5.33 6.16
N ASP A 26 6.13 -6.29 7.07
CA ASP A 26 6.42 -6.00 8.46
C ASP A 26 7.90 -5.64 8.64
N LEU A 27 8.15 -4.48 9.23
CA LEU A 27 9.49 -3.98 9.53
C LEU A 27 9.82 -4.06 11.02
N SER A 28 8.92 -4.62 11.82
CA SER A 28 9.03 -4.67 13.28
C SER A 28 9.32 -6.05 13.84
N ASP A 29 9.85 -6.95 13.01
CA ASP A 29 10.31 -8.28 13.40
C ASP A 29 9.22 -9.09 14.15
N GLY A 30 7.96 -8.95 13.71
CA GLY A 30 6.78 -9.62 14.27
C GLY A 30 6.10 -8.88 15.44
N CYS A 31 6.61 -7.72 15.86
CA CYS A 31 6.00 -6.94 16.95
C CYS A 31 4.74 -6.16 16.50
N GLY A 32 4.60 -5.91 15.20
CA GLY A 32 3.50 -5.15 14.62
C GLY A 32 3.50 -3.66 14.96
N SER A 33 4.68 -3.08 15.18
CA SER A 33 4.84 -1.66 15.50
C SER A 33 5.17 -0.80 14.28
N LYS A 34 5.79 -1.41 13.26
CA LYS A 34 6.27 -0.72 12.07
C LYS A 34 6.00 -1.53 10.81
N PHE A 35 5.33 -0.92 9.84
CA PHE A 35 4.99 -1.57 8.58
C PHE A 35 5.37 -0.69 7.39
N SER A 36 5.61 -1.33 6.25
CA SER A 36 5.81 -0.67 4.96
C SER A 36 4.77 -1.16 3.96
N LEU A 37 3.94 -0.23 3.49
CA LEU A 37 2.90 -0.44 2.52
C LEU A 37 3.25 0.30 1.22
N VAL A 38 3.22 -0.41 0.10
CA VAL A 38 3.40 0.13 -1.24
C VAL A 38 2.09 -0.03 -1.98
N VAL A 39 1.54 1.08 -2.45
CA VAL A 39 0.27 1.13 -3.17
C VAL A 39 0.54 1.68 -4.56
N VAL A 40 0.20 0.89 -5.56
CA VAL A 40 0.37 1.23 -6.97
C VAL A 40 -1.00 1.30 -7.61
N HIS A 41 -1.37 2.47 -8.10
CA HIS A 41 -2.66 2.73 -8.72
C HIS A 41 -2.49 3.72 -9.86
N GLU A 42 -3.12 3.46 -11.00
CA GLU A 42 -3.07 4.32 -12.19
C GLU A 42 -3.64 5.71 -11.92
N GLY A 43 -4.76 5.79 -11.18
CA GLY A 43 -5.41 7.05 -10.83
C GLY A 43 -4.64 7.94 -9.85
N PHE A 44 -3.43 7.54 -9.43
CA PHE A 44 -2.53 8.45 -8.73
C PHE A 44 -1.86 9.45 -9.66
N GLU A 45 -1.85 9.20 -10.97
CA GLU A 45 -1.37 10.17 -11.95
C GLU A 45 -2.14 11.50 -11.83
N GLY A 46 -1.42 12.61 -11.79
CA GLY A 46 -2.00 13.95 -11.58
C GLY A 46 -2.40 14.31 -10.14
N GLN A 47 -2.53 13.35 -9.21
CA GLN A 47 -2.87 13.66 -7.81
C GLN A 47 -1.65 14.10 -6.99
N SER A 48 -1.86 14.91 -5.94
CA SER A 48 -0.79 15.31 -5.02
C SER A 48 -0.44 14.20 -4.02
N LEU A 49 0.81 14.19 -3.52
CA LEU A 49 1.27 13.21 -2.52
C LEU A 49 0.31 13.12 -1.31
N LEU A 50 -0.11 14.27 -0.79
CA LEU A 50 -1.01 14.36 0.37
C LEU A 50 -2.37 13.72 0.11
N GLU A 51 -2.96 13.89 -1.08
CA GLU A 51 -4.26 13.31 -1.43
C GLU A 51 -4.18 11.78 -1.47
N ARG A 52 -3.14 11.26 -2.13
CA ARG A 52 -2.88 9.82 -2.21
C ARG A 52 -2.69 9.23 -0.80
N GLN A 53 -1.92 9.91 0.05
CA GLN A 53 -1.69 9.47 1.43
C GLN A 53 -2.96 9.51 2.27
N ARG A 54 -3.75 10.59 2.18
CA ARG A 54 -5.03 10.73 2.88
C ARG A 54 -5.96 9.55 2.59
N ARG A 55 -6.09 9.16 1.31
CA ARG A 55 -6.95 8.05 0.89
C ARG A 55 -6.56 6.73 1.56
N VAL A 56 -5.27 6.42 1.59
CA VAL A 56 -4.73 5.21 2.23
C VAL A 56 -4.88 5.28 3.75
N ASN A 57 -4.59 6.44 4.36
CA ASN A 57 -4.73 6.63 5.80
C ASN A 57 -6.18 6.46 6.26
N ASP A 58 -7.16 6.97 5.51
CA ASP A 58 -8.58 6.85 5.87
C ASP A 58 -9.01 5.38 5.86
N CYS A 59 -8.58 4.63 4.84
CA CYS A 59 -8.79 3.19 4.73
C CYS A 59 -8.20 2.42 5.93
N LEU A 60 -7.03 2.83 6.43
CA LEU A 60 -6.34 2.19 7.55
C LEU A 60 -6.51 2.92 8.89
N LYS A 61 -7.50 3.82 9.02
CA LYS A 61 -7.62 4.67 10.21
C LYS A 61 -7.76 3.87 11.51
N GLU A 62 -8.42 2.72 11.42
CA GLU A 62 -8.65 1.80 12.55
C GLU A 62 -7.31 1.22 13.02
N GLU A 63 -6.51 0.72 12.09
CA GLU A 63 -5.21 0.10 12.34
C GLU A 63 -4.14 1.13 12.72
N MET A 64 -4.23 2.37 12.20
CA MET A 64 -3.35 3.49 12.54
C MET A 64 -3.37 3.80 14.04
N THR A 65 -4.46 3.50 14.76
CA THR A 65 -4.50 3.67 16.23
C THR A 65 -3.56 2.71 16.95
N ARG A 66 -3.17 1.62 16.28
CA ARG A 66 -2.37 0.52 16.82
C ARG A 66 -0.91 0.59 16.35
N ILE A 67 -0.70 1.04 15.12
CA ILE A 67 0.61 1.12 14.48
C ILE A 67 1.32 2.42 14.88
N HIS A 68 2.51 2.32 15.48
CA HIS A 68 3.33 3.49 15.83
C HIS A 68 3.90 4.20 14.60
N ALA A 69 4.38 3.43 13.61
CA ALA A 69 4.99 3.98 12.41
C ALA A 69 4.62 3.17 11.15
N LEU A 70 3.78 3.74 10.29
CA LEU A 70 3.41 3.14 9.01
C LEU A 70 4.06 3.92 7.87
N GLN A 71 4.90 3.26 7.06
CA GLN A 71 5.39 3.84 5.82
C GLN A 71 4.42 3.50 4.70
N MET A 72 3.90 4.52 4.02
CA MET A 72 3.09 4.35 2.82
C MET A 72 3.76 4.98 1.62
N LYS A 73 3.80 4.25 0.50
CA LYS A 73 4.42 4.69 -0.74
C LYS A 73 3.38 4.60 -1.86
N THR A 74 2.99 5.75 -2.39
CA THR A 74 1.96 5.88 -3.43
C THR A 74 2.62 6.21 -4.77
N TRP A 75 2.79 5.18 -5.59
CA TRP A 75 3.47 5.30 -6.88
C TRP A 75 2.53 4.96 -8.03
N THR A 76 2.79 5.52 -9.21
CA THR A 76 2.11 5.10 -10.43
C THR A 76 2.73 3.78 -10.91
N PRO A 77 2.01 2.95 -11.68
CA PRO A 77 2.56 1.71 -12.24
C PRO A 77 3.90 1.97 -12.94
N VAL A 78 3.95 2.99 -13.80
CA VAL A 78 5.17 3.43 -14.50
C VAL A 78 6.33 3.77 -13.54
N GLN A 79 6.05 4.45 -12.42
CA GLN A 79 7.09 4.77 -11.44
C GLN A 79 7.54 3.54 -10.64
N TYR A 80 6.61 2.66 -10.27
CA TYR A 80 6.94 1.43 -9.56
C TYR A 80 7.87 0.57 -10.40
N GLU A 81 7.58 0.40 -11.70
CA GLU A 81 8.45 -0.35 -12.62
C GLU A 81 9.85 0.26 -12.71
N GLN A 82 9.97 1.59 -12.81
CA GLN A 82 11.28 2.24 -12.86
C GLN A 82 12.05 2.14 -11.54
N LYS A 83 11.36 2.22 -10.39
CA LYS A 83 11.97 2.14 -9.06
C LYS A 83 12.42 0.73 -8.70
N THR A 84 11.60 -0.26 -9.02
CA THR A 84 11.80 -1.66 -8.62
C THR A 84 12.42 -2.52 -9.70
N GLN A 85 12.44 -2.03 -10.95
CA GLN A 85 12.82 -2.79 -12.15
C GLN A 85 12.00 -4.07 -12.38
N LYS A 86 10.89 -4.26 -11.64
CA LYS A 86 9.90 -5.32 -11.89
C LYS A 86 8.88 -4.83 -12.90
N LYS A 87 8.58 -5.64 -13.91
CA LYS A 87 7.38 -5.44 -14.74
C LYS A 87 6.16 -5.91 -13.96
N LEU A 88 5.12 -5.09 -13.90
CA LEU A 88 3.82 -5.56 -13.42
C LEU A 88 3.30 -6.65 -14.36
N PRO A 89 2.55 -7.65 -13.85
CA PRO A 89 1.84 -8.57 -14.71
C PRO A 89 0.74 -7.77 -15.42
N SER A 90 1.06 -7.20 -16.58
CA SER A 90 0.06 -6.78 -17.54
C SER A 90 -0.66 -8.07 -17.92
N SER A 91 -1.92 -8.20 -17.48
CA SER A 91 -2.78 -9.28 -17.92
C SER A 91 -2.95 -9.13 -19.43
N GLY A 92 -2.05 -9.79 -20.16
CA GLY A 92 -2.24 -10.05 -21.56
C GLY A 92 -3.47 -10.93 -21.63
N SER A 93 -4.57 -10.31 -22.05
CA SER A 93 -5.68 -11.03 -22.63
C SER A 93 -5.09 -12.00 -23.66
N SER A 94 -5.23 -13.29 -23.41
CA SER A 94 -5.36 -14.25 -24.50
C SER A 94 -6.83 -14.47 -24.78
#